data_AF-A0A2D7IFU2-F1
#
_entry.id   AF-A0A2D7IFU2-F1
#
_cell.length_a   1.000
_cell.length_b   1.000
_cell.length_c   1.000
_cell.angle_alpha   90.00
_cell.angle_beta   90.00
_cell.angle_gamma   90.00
#
_symmetry.space_group_name_H-M   'P 1'
#
loop_
_entity.id
_entity.type
_entity.pdbx_description
1 polymer ?
#
loop_
_entity_poly.entity_id
_entity_poly.type
_entity_poly.pdbx_seq_one_letter_code
_entity_poly.pdbx_strand_id
1 'polypeptide(L)'
;MNKGTLEGTEEEKNLVCEINKGYYDTFLYQHFTTRKFIYCSRVTKNKFSKLSGRNVPPKSDIFLIRTKISLDFFLKEKNFYLNEDDLDYLKKNEHSVEYIENSGISIKRKDSKNYQIHKFTPSSFYKLFKDNFIGAGAMIYQKNERDFSKNKHIIENNWKIPEEKFYNFFKKKLDNSDLKINDKNSLQQISSFCLKEIKTVINNSKTIKTSIFTGKDDFEEPFGASFSFINGNLKEYEFSDFYVSQGSGRVNKPTIVIKPK
;
A
#
# COMPACT_ATOMS: atom_id res chain seq x y z
N MET A 1 -17.89 -0.28 -12.90
CA MET A 1 -16.92 0.09 -11.84
C MET A 1 -17.53 -0.32 -10.51
N ASN A 2 -16.79 -0.94 -9.58
CA ASN A 2 -17.37 -1.39 -8.31
C ASN A 2 -17.82 -0.18 -7.48
N LYS A 3 -18.97 -0.27 -6.80
CA LYS A 3 -19.54 0.81 -5.96
C LYS A 3 -18.48 1.46 -5.06
N GLY A 4 -17.58 0.65 -4.50
CA GLY A 4 -16.58 1.19 -3.61
C GLY A 4 -15.41 1.95 -4.22
N THR A 5 -15.12 1.75 -5.50
CA THR A 5 -14.13 2.56 -6.25
C THR A 5 -14.70 3.93 -6.59
N LEU A 6 -16.00 4.00 -6.91
CA LEU A 6 -16.69 5.26 -7.17
C LEU A 6 -16.75 6.13 -5.90
N GLU A 7 -17.20 5.54 -4.79
CA GLU A 7 -17.29 6.25 -3.50
C GLU A 7 -15.92 6.73 -3.00
N GLY A 8 -14.85 5.93 -3.17
CA GLY A 8 -13.49 6.37 -2.84
C GLY A 8 -13.01 7.53 -3.72
N THR A 9 -13.29 7.45 -5.03
CA THR A 9 -12.94 8.54 -5.97
C THR A 9 -13.61 9.85 -5.61
N GLU A 10 -14.87 9.83 -5.19
CA GLU A 10 -15.58 11.05 -4.78
C GLU A 10 -15.04 11.61 -3.47
N GLU A 11 -14.64 10.78 -2.51
CA GLU A 11 -13.99 11.24 -1.28
C GLU A 11 -12.64 11.91 -1.56
N GLU A 12 -11.85 11.36 -2.48
CA GLU A 12 -10.59 11.97 -2.95
C GLU A 12 -10.83 13.35 -3.57
N LYS A 13 -11.82 13.46 -4.47
CA LYS A 13 -12.18 14.74 -5.10
C LYS A 13 -12.66 15.77 -4.08
N ASN A 14 -13.53 15.35 -3.15
CA ASN A 14 -14.08 16.23 -2.13
C ASN A 14 -12.97 16.81 -1.27
N LEU A 15 -12.02 15.98 -0.81
CA LEU A 15 -10.92 16.45 0.01
C LEU A 15 -10.00 17.44 -0.73
N VAL A 16 -9.73 17.21 -2.02
CA VAL A 16 -8.98 18.17 -2.86
C VAL A 16 -9.68 19.52 -2.88
N CYS A 17 -10.98 19.53 -3.16
CA CYS A 17 -11.77 20.76 -3.17
C CYS A 17 -11.77 21.45 -1.81
N GLU A 18 -11.91 20.70 -0.73
CA GLU A 18 -11.94 21.25 0.63
C GLU A 18 -10.62 21.89 1.03
N ILE A 19 -9.49 21.24 0.73
CA ILE A 19 -8.15 21.80 0.98
C ILE A 19 -7.93 23.06 0.14
N ASN A 20 -8.33 23.05 -1.13
CA ASN A 20 -8.17 24.20 -2.02
C ASN A 20 -9.08 25.37 -1.64
N LYS A 21 -10.20 25.12 -0.94
CA LYS A 21 -11.07 26.16 -0.35
C LYS A 21 -10.57 26.69 1.00
N GLY A 22 -9.56 26.05 1.59
CA GLY A 22 -8.94 26.48 2.85
C GLY A 22 -9.51 25.84 4.11
N TYR A 23 -10.38 24.82 4.01
CA TYR A 23 -10.97 24.18 5.20
C TYR A 23 -9.94 23.49 6.11
N TYR A 24 -8.76 23.15 5.58
CA TYR A 24 -7.67 22.51 6.33
C TYR A 24 -6.45 23.43 6.51
N ASP A 25 -6.60 24.75 6.37
CA ASP A 25 -5.46 25.67 6.45
C ASP A 25 -4.74 25.63 7.80
N THR A 26 -5.48 25.49 8.91
CA THR A 26 -4.87 25.32 10.24
C THR A 26 -3.92 24.14 10.28
N PHE A 27 -4.33 22.99 9.72
CA PHE A 27 -3.50 21.80 9.62
C PHE A 27 -2.27 22.08 8.74
N LEU A 28 -2.47 22.70 7.58
CA LEU A 28 -1.37 23.02 6.67
C LEU A 28 -0.34 23.99 7.29
N TYR A 29 -0.77 24.98 8.06
CA TYR A 29 0.15 25.91 8.75
C TYR A 29 0.97 25.23 9.85
N GLN A 30 0.48 24.14 10.44
CA GLN A 30 1.23 23.37 11.44
C GLN A 30 2.36 22.55 10.82
N HIS A 31 2.22 22.14 9.55
CA HIS A 31 3.17 21.24 8.88
C HIS A 31 3.99 21.89 7.77
N PHE A 32 3.61 23.06 7.28
CA PHE A 32 4.30 23.78 6.21
C PHE A 32 4.54 25.24 6.60
N THR A 33 5.73 25.74 6.27
CA THR A 33 6.20 27.09 6.65
C THR A 33 5.38 28.23 6.07
N THR A 34 4.62 27.98 5.00
CA THR A 34 3.74 28.97 4.38
C THR A 34 2.60 28.28 3.66
N ARG A 35 1.42 28.91 3.61
CA ARG A 35 0.26 28.49 2.82
C ARG A 35 0.16 29.22 1.48
N LYS A 36 1.02 30.22 1.25
CA LYS A 36 0.99 31.08 0.06
C LYS A 36 1.22 30.24 -1.20
N PHE A 37 0.25 30.29 -2.11
CA PHE A 37 0.27 29.59 -3.40
C PHE A 37 0.50 28.09 -3.31
N ILE A 38 0.02 27.48 -2.22
CA ILE A 38 -0.06 26.03 -2.09
C ILE A 38 -1.42 25.55 -2.58
N TYR A 39 -1.46 24.43 -3.29
CA TYR A 39 -2.71 23.82 -3.73
C TYR A 39 -2.62 22.32 -3.62
N CYS A 40 -3.75 21.67 -3.46
CA CYS A 40 -3.88 20.23 -3.46
C CYS A 40 -4.27 19.73 -4.85
N SER A 41 -3.65 18.65 -5.30
CA SER A 41 -3.97 17.95 -6.54
C SER A 41 -4.18 16.47 -6.29
N ARG A 42 -5.14 15.88 -7.02
CA ARG A 42 -5.39 14.44 -6.99
C ARG A 42 -4.36 13.69 -7.82
N VAL A 43 -3.88 12.57 -7.31
CA VAL A 43 -3.12 11.60 -8.08
C VAL A 43 -4.07 10.82 -9.00
N THR A 44 -3.79 10.84 -10.30
CA THR A 44 -4.57 10.13 -11.32
C THR A 44 -3.72 9.20 -12.18
N LYS A 45 -2.40 9.35 -12.13
CA LYS A 45 -1.42 8.62 -12.95
C LYS A 45 -0.66 7.62 -12.07
N ASN A 46 -0.35 6.47 -12.66
CA ASN A 46 0.53 5.50 -12.02
C ASN A 46 1.95 6.07 -11.87
N LYS A 47 2.64 5.65 -10.80
CA LYS A 47 4.01 6.05 -10.46
C LYS A 47 4.91 4.83 -10.40
N PHE A 48 6.18 5.04 -10.72
CA PHE A 48 7.15 3.96 -10.67
C PHE A 48 7.37 3.53 -9.23
N SER A 49 7.12 2.25 -8.95
CA SER A 49 7.41 1.62 -7.66
C SER A 49 8.75 0.90 -7.76
N LYS A 50 9.71 1.29 -6.92
CA LYS A 50 11.03 0.63 -6.80
C LYS A 50 10.87 -0.84 -6.41
N LEU A 51 9.90 -1.15 -5.55
CA LEU A 51 9.60 -2.49 -5.08
C LEU A 51 9.07 -3.37 -6.21
N SER A 52 8.06 -2.93 -6.96
CA SER A 52 7.48 -3.73 -8.04
C SER A 52 8.29 -3.68 -9.33
N GLY A 53 9.09 -2.62 -9.55
CA GLY A 53 9.87 -2.38 -10.77
C GLY A 53 9.00 -1.97 -11.96
N ARG A 54 7.83 -1.39 -11.71
CA ARG A 54 6.87 -0.96 -12.74
C ARG A 54 5.98 0.18 -12.24
N ASN A 55 5.26 0.81 -13.16
CA ASN A 55 4.26 1.83 -12.84
C ASN A 55 3.00 1.19 -12.21
N VAL A 56 2.64 1.66 -11.02
CA VAL A 56 1.46 1.23 -10.25
C VAL A 56 0.82 2.44 -9.56
N PRO A 57 -0.43 2.35 -9.07
CA PRO A 57 -0.98 3.38 -8.21
C PRO A 57 -0.09 3.58 -6.97
N PRO A 58 0.29 4.82 -6.64
CA PRO A 58 1.11 5.12 -5.46
C PRO A 58 0.30 5.04 -4.16
N LYS A 59 0.92 5.40 -3.02
CA LYS A 59 0.27 5.36 -1.70
C LYS A 59 -0.51 6.62 -1.36
N SER A 60 -0.04 7.76 -1.85
CA SER A 60 -0.79 9.01 -1.79
C SER A 60 -1.91 9.00 -2.83
N ASP A 61 -3.11 9.40 -2.42
CA ASP A 61 -4.24 9.60 -3.32
C ASP A 61 -4.31 11.07 -3.78
N ILE A 62 -3.77 11.98 -2.96
CA ILE A 62 -3.65 13.42 -3.23
C ILE A 62 -2.30 13.93 -2.70
N PHE A 63 -1.84 15.08 -3.18
CA PHE A 63 -0.58 15.72 -2.75
C PHE A 63 -0.65 17.24 -2.90
N LEU A 64 0.31 17.94 -2.28
CA LEU A 64 0.40 19.40 -2.38
C LEU A 64 1.42 19.83 -3.43
N ILE A 65 1.10 20.95 -4.08
CA ILE A 65 1.95 21.65 -5.03
C ILE A 65 2.11 23.11 -4.59
N ARG A 66 3.17 23.74 -5.07
CA ARG A 66 3.39 25.19 -4.97
C ARG A 66 3.51 25.79 -6.36
N THR A 67 2.97 26.99 -6.52
CA THR A 67 3.17 27.81 -7.72
C THR A 67 3.79 29.16 -7.37
N LYS A 68 4.30 29.88 -8.38
CA LYS A 68 4.81 31.25 -8.23
C LYS A 68 3.73 32.32 -8.15
N ILE A 69 2.54 32.02 -8.67
CA ILE A 69 1.41 32.96 -8.75
C ILE A 69 0.13 32.36 -8.17
N SER A 70 -0.84 33.20 -7.87
CA SER A 70 -2.17 32.73 -7.46
C SER A 70 -2.85 31.93 -8.57
N LEU A 71 -3.53 30.84 -8.21
CA LEU A 71 -4.40 30.05 -9.08
C LEU A 71 -5.90 30.33 -8.80
N ASP A 72 -6.26 31.37 -8.06
CA ASP A 72 -7.64 31.59 -7.60
C ASP A 72 -8.67 31.59 -8.74
N PHE A 73 -8.35 32.24 -9.87
CA PHE A 73 -9.24 32.25 -11.04
C PHE A 73 -9.39 30.85 -11.65
N PHE A 74 -8.26 30.17 -11.90
CA PHE A 74 -8.23 28.82 -12.44
C PHE A 74 -8.97 27.81 -11.54
N LEU A 75 -8.80 27.93 -10.22
CA LEU A 75 -9.51 27.10 -9.24
C LEU A 75 -11.02 27.34 -9.31
N LYS A 76 -11.48 28.59 -9.39
CA LYS A 76 -12.92 28.88 -9.49
C LYS A 76 -13.53 28.25 -10.74
N GLU A 77 -12.86 28.35 -11.88
CA GLU A 77 -13.31 27.71 -13.13
C GLU A 77 -13.37 26.18 -13.01
N LYS A 78 -12.45 25.59 -12.24
CA LYS A 78 -12.36 24.15 -11.99
C LYS A 78 -13.16 23.68 -10.78
N ASN A 79 -13.99 24.54 -10.18
CA ASN A 79 -14.73 24.25 -8.94
C ASN A 79 -13.83 23.72 -7.81
N PHE A 80 -12.62 24.27 -7.71
CA PHE A 80 -11.56 23.95 -6.74
C PHE A 80 -10.95 22.54 -6.86
N TYR A 81 -11.31 21.78 -7.90
CA TYR A 81 -10.76 20.46 -8.15
C TYR A 81 -9.54 20.54 -9.07
N LEU A 82 -8.41 19.99 -8.62
CA LEU A 82 -7.19 19.83 -9.42
C LEU A 82 -6.78 18.37 -9.49
N ASN A 83 -6.25 17.96 -10.63
CA ASN A 83 -5.59 16.67 -10.83
C ASN A 83 -4.33 16.80 -11.68
N GLU A 84 -3.64 15.69 -11.94
CA GLU A 84 -2.36 15.71 -12.65
C GLU A 84 -2.41 16.16 -14.12
N ASP A 85 -3.57 16.12 -14.79
CA ASP A 85 -3.71 16.67 -16.15
C ASP A 85 -3.79 18.20 -16.13
N ASP A 86 -4.41 18.77 -15.09
CA ASP A 86 -4.40 20.21 -14.86
C ASP A 86 -2.98 20.70 -14.57
N LEU A 87 -2.18 19.91 -13.84
CA LEU A 87 -0.78 20.23 -13.59
C LEU A 87 0.08 20.21 -14.86
N ASP A 88 -0.17 19.24 -15.76
CA ASP A 88 0.50 19.19 -17.05
C ASP A 88 0.13 20.40 -17.92
N TYR A 89 -1.13 20.84 -17.88
CA TYR A 89 -1.57 22.06 -18.55
C TYR A 89 -0.84 23.30 -17.99
N LEU A 90 -0.79 23.46 -16.66
CA LEU A 90 -0.12 24.59 -16.03
C LEU A 90 1.38 24.65 -16.39
N LYS A 91 2.08 23.52 -16.34
CA LYS A 91 3.50 23.43 -16.70
C LYS A 91 3.76 23.80 -18.16
N LYS A 92 2.88 23.41 -19.08
CA LYS A 92 2.97 23.76 -20.51
C LYS A 92 2.77 25.25 -20.78
N ASN A 93 1.96 25.92 -19.96
CA ASN A 93 1.69 27.36 -20.06
C ASN A 93 2.62 28.17 -19.13
N GLU A 94 3.86 27.71 -18.95
CA GLU A 94 4.94 28.39 -18.22
C GLU A 94 4.67 28.70 -16.75
N HIS A 95 3.63 28.12 -16.14
CA HIS A 95 3.49 28.16 -14.69
C HIS A 95 4.48 27.18 -14.06
N SER A 96 5.38 27.67 -13.21
CA SER A 96 6.22 26.80 -12.39
C SER A 96 5.34 26.08 -11.36
N VAL A 97 5.21 24.76 -11.52
CA VAL A 97 4.56 23.88 -10.55
C VAL A 97 5.64 23.06 -9.88
N GLU A 98 5.82 23.28 -8.59
CA GLU A 98 6.73 22.54 -7.74
C GLU A 98 5.94 21.56 -6.87
N TYR A 99 6.41 20.32 -6.78
CA TYR A 99 5.83 19.36 -5.85
C TYR A 99 6.35 19.65 -4.45
N ILE A 100 5.48 19.66 -3.45
CA ILE A 100 5.89 19.83 -2.06
C ILE A 100 6.23 18.45 -1.51
N GLU A 101 7.48 18.25 -1.12
CA GLU A 101 7.91 17.01 -0.47
C GLU A 101 7.16 16.76 0.85
N ASN A 102 7.03 15.49 1.23
CA ASN A 102 6.32 15.04 2.42
C ASN A 102 4.86 15.50 2.48
N SER A 103 4.22 15.74 1.33
CA SER A 103 2.83 16.24 1.28
C SER A 103 1.78 15.20 0.87
N GLY A 104 2.20 14.00 0.48
CA GLY A 104 1.28 12.95 0.05
C GLY A 104 0.30 12.56 1.16
N ILE A 105 -0.98 12.43 0.80
CA ILE A 105 -2.06 12.07 1.73
C ILE A 105 -2.73 10.80 1.22
N SER A 106 -2.82 9.79 2.07
CA SER A 106 -3.60 8.58 1.77
C SER A 106 -5.00 8.72 2.35
N ILE A 107 -6.01 8.51 1.51
CA ILE A 107 -7.42 8.70 1.83
C ILE A 107 -8.06 7.33 2.04
N LYS A 108 -8.87 7.22 3.08
CA LYS A 108 -9.66 6.02 3.37
C LYS A 108 -11.09 6.43 3.58
N ARG A 109 -11.96 5.73 2.85
CA ARG A 109 -13.40 5.74 3.06
C ARG A 109 -13.79 5.70 4.52
N LYS A 110 -14.61 6.66 4.91
CA LYS A 110 -15.22 6.78 6.25
C LYS A 110 -15.86 5.49 6.80
N ASP A 111 -16.33 4.59 5.94
CA ASP A 111 -16.96 3.33 6.32
C ASP A 111 -16.09 2.08 6.07
N SER A 112 -14.88 2.25 5.53
CA SER A 112 -14.03 1.13 5.13
C SER A 112 -13.20 0.59 6.29
N LYS A 113 -13.65 -0.54 6.85
CA LYS A 113 -12.88 -1.33 7.83
C LYS A 113 -12.00 -2.42 7.19
N ASN A 114 -12.18 -2.68 5.89
CA ASN A 114 -11.60 -3.85 5.21
C ASN A 114 -10.66 -3.47 4.05
N TYR A 115 -10.05 -2.28 4.10
CA TYR A 115 -9.10 -1.87 3.06
C TYR A 115 -7.81 -2.70 3.11
N GLN A 116 -7.04 -2.63 2.02
CA GLN A 116 -5.73 -3.26 1.94
C GLN A 116 -4.68 -2.20 2.21
N ILE A 117 -3.80 -2.44 3.18
CA ILE A 117 -2.64 -1.58 3.44
C ILE A 117 -1.62 -1.82 2.34
N HIS A 118 -1.27 -3.09 2.08
CA HIS A 118 -0.31 -3.46 1.05
C HIS A 118 -0.61 -4.86 0.50
N LYS A 119 -0.19 -5.10 -0.74
CA LYS A 119 -0.36 -6.38 -1.42
C LYS A 119 0.93 -6.77 -2.15
N PHE A 120 1.50 -7.89 -1.75
CA PHE A 120 2.71 -8.43 -2.33
C PHE A 120 2.40 -9.52 -3.35
N THR A 121 3.06 -9.46 -4.50
CA THR A 121 3.35 -10.62 -5.35
C THR A 121 4.54 -11.40 -4.76
N PRO A 122 4.81 -12.66 -5.16
CA PRO A 122 6.02 -13.37 -4.70
C PRO A 122 7.30 -12.58 -4.99
N SER A 123 7.39 -11.94 -6.15
CA SER A 123 8.55 -11.13 -6.53
C SER A 123 8.76 -9.88 -5.65
N SER A 124 7.69 -9.13 -5.35
CA SER A 124 7.79 -7.96 -4.48
C SER A 124 8.00 -8.37 -3.01
N PHE A 125 7.41 -9.49 -2.58
CA PHE A 125 7.70 -10.06 -1.26
C PHE A 125 9.19 -10.40 -1.13
N TYR A 126 9.75 -11.16 -2.07
CA TYR A 126 11.16 -11.53 -2.03
C TYR A 126 12.09 -10.31 -2.06
N LYS A 127 11.77 -9.28 -2.86
CA LYS A 127 12.58 -8.06 -2.90
C LYS A 127 12.68 -7.37 -1.53
N LEU A 128 11.59 -7.36 -0.76
CA LEU A 128 11.54 -6.69 0.55
C LEU A 128 12.01 -7.59 1.71
N PHE A 129 11.57 -8.84 1.75
CA PHE A 129 11.83 -9.75 2.87
C PHE A 129 13.02 -10.68 2.67
N LYS A 130 13.48 -10.86 1.41
CA LYS A 130 14.57 -11.78 1.03
C LYS A 130 14.38 -13.23 1.48
N ASP A 131 13.12 -13.66 1.69
CA ASP A 131 12.80 -15.00 2.18
C ASP A 131 11.63 -15.61 1.41
N ASN A 132 11.93 -16.54 0.49
CA ASN A 132 10.87 -17.24 -0.25
C ASN A 132 10.17 -18.32 0.60
N PHE A 133 10.83 -18.89 1.62
CA PHE A 133 10.27 -19.98 2.43
C PHE A 133 9.14 -19.47 3.31
N ILE A 134 9.36 -18.33 3.98
CA ILE A 134 8.34 -17.67 4.78
C ILE A 134 7.16 -17.23 3.91
N GLY A 135 7.44 -16.64 2.74
CA GLY A 135 6.41 -16.25 1.80
C GLY A 135 5.57 -17.43 1.28
N ALA A 136 6.23 -18.53 0.91
CA ALA A 136 5.56 -19.77 0.49
C ALA A 136 4.71 -20.36 1.61
N GLY A 137 5.24 -20.49 2.83
CA GLY A 137 4.53 -21.04 3.98
C GLY A 137 3.33 -20.18 4.40
N ALA A 138 3.40 -18.87 4.22
CA ALA A 138 2.25 -18.00 4.42
C ALA A 138 1.14 -18.22 3.37
N MET A 139 1.44 -18.79 2.20
CA MET A 139 0.51 -18.93 1.08
C MET A 139 -0.15 -20.32 0.94
N ILE A 140 0.39 -21.36 1.59
CA ILE A 140 -0.17 -22.71 1.51
C ILE A 140 -1.63 -22.79 2.00
N TYR A 141 -2.38 -23.71 1.42
CA TYR A 141 -3.67 -24.16 1.93
C TYR A 141 -3.46 -25.05 3.16
N GLN A 142 -4.21 -24.75 4.23
CA GLN A 142 -4.08 -25.35 5.55
C GLN A 142 -5.44 -25.63 6.22
N LYS A 143 -6.54 -25.24 5.58
CA LYS A 143 -7.90 -25.38 6.11
C LYS A 143 -8.67 -26.55 5.48
N ASN A 144 -8.79 -26.54 4.16
CA ASN A 144 -9.58 -27.51 3.41
C ASN A 144 -8.65 -28.54 2.75
N GLU A 145 -8.78 -29.80 3.13
CA GLU A 145 -7.91 -30.90 2.65
C GLU A 145 -7.97 -31.08 1.14
N ARG A 146 -9.14 -30.85 0.52
CA ARG A 146 -9.32 -30.89 -0.94
C ARG A 146 -8.38 -29.94 -1.71
N ASP A 147 -7.87 -28.91 -1.04
CA ASP A 147 -6.99 -27.89 -1.63
C ASP A 147 -5.51 -28.17 -1.36
N PHE A 148 -5.16 -29.15 -0.51
CA PHE A 148 -3.77 -29.42 -0.12
C PHE A 148 -2.89 -29.86 -1.29
N SER A 149 -3.45 -30.61 -2.23
CA SER A 149 -2.76 -31.00 -3.47
C SER A 149 -2.26 -29.81 -4.30
N LYS A 150 -2.85 -28.62 -4.11
CA LYS A 150 -2.44 -27.37 -4.78
C LYS A 150 -1.19 -26.75 -4.15
N ASN A 151 -0.77 -27.18 -2.95
CA ASN A 151 0.38 -26.62 -2.24
C ASN A 151 1.69 -26.85 -2.98
N LYS A 152 1.86 -28.01 -3.62
CA LYS A 152 3.03 -28.28 -4.46
C LYS A 152 3.21 -27.21 -5.54
N HIS A 153 2.14 -26.85 -6.23
CA HIS A 153 2.17 -25.78 -7.23
C HIS A 153 2.53 -24.42 -6.60
N ILE A 154 1.98 -24.09 -5.43
CA ILE A 154 2.34 -22.85 -4.74
C ILE A 154 3.85 -22.84 -4.42
N ILE A 155 4.36 -23.90 -3.81
CA ILE A 155 5.74 -23.99 -3.34
C ILE A 155 6.72 -23.98 -4.53
N GLU A 156 6.51 -24.87 -5.50
CA GLU A 156 7.45 -25.07 -6.62
C GLU A 156 7.26 -24.02 -7.73
N ASN A 157 6.03 -23.74 -8.15
CA ASN A 157 5.81 -22.91 -9.33
C ASN A 157 5.73 -21.42 -8.98
N ASN A 158 5.10 -21.06 -7.87
CA ASN A 158 4.92 -19.65 -7.51
C ASN A 158 6.12 -19.09 -6.72
N TRP A 159 6.71 -19.91 -5.84
CA TRP A 159 7.80 -19.49 -4.94
C TRP A 159 9.17 -20.08 -5.30
N LYS A 160 9.23 -20.98 -6.29
CA LYS A 160 10.48 -21.54 -6.84
C LYS A 160 11.31 -22.30 -5.80
N ILE A 161 10.64 -23.04 -4.92
CA ILE A 161 11.28 -23.88 -3.90
C ILE A 161 10.94 -25.35 -4.20
N PRO A 162 11.93 -26.26 -4.27
CA PRO A 162 11.63 -27.70 -4.31
C PRO A 162 10.85 -28.14 -3.06
N GLU A 163 9.77 -28.89 -3.22
CA GLU A 163 8.87 -29.26 -2.10
C GLU A 163 9.62 -29.92 -0.93
N GLU A 164 10.56 -30.81 -1.21
CA GLU A 164 11.37 -31.46 -0.19
C GLU A 164 12.20 -30.46 0.64
N LYS A 165 12.83 -29.48 -0.02
CA LYS A 165 13.60 -28.43 0.67
C LYS A 165 12.69 -27.58 1.55
N PHE A 166 11.47 -27.30 1.10
CA PHE A 166 10.48 -26.56 1.87
C PHE A 166 10.15 -27.26 3.19
N TYR A 167 9.80 -28.55 3.15
CA TYR A 167 9.48 -29.29 4.38
C TYR A 167 10.71 -29.48 5.28
N ASN A 168 11.88 -29.79 4.72
CA ASN A 168 13.12 -29.91 5.49
C ASN A 168 13.50 -28.61 6.20
N PHE A 169 13.28 -27.46 5.56
CA PHE A 169 13.46 -26.16 6.19
C PHE A 169 12.56 -26.00 7.41
N PHE A 170 11.25 -26.28 7.28
CA PHE A 170 10.31 -26.10 8.39
C PHE A 170 10.45 -27.15 9.49
N LYS A 171 10.88 -28.38 9.17
CA LYS A 171 11.21 -29.39 10.20
C LYS A 171 12.29 -28.87 11.14
N LYS A 172 13.34 -28.27 10.60
CA LYS A 172 14.42 -27.64 11.37
C LYS A 172 13.96 -26.36 12.06
N LYS A 173 13.23 -25.49 11.35
CA LYS A 173 12.82 -24.17 11.86
C LYS A 173 11.82 -24.27 13.02
N LEU A 174 10.96 -25.28 13.01
CA LEU A 174 9.93 -25.52 14.03
C LEU A 174 10.34 -26.59 15.06
N ASP A 175 11.54 -27.16 14.95
CA ASP A 175 12.01 -28.28 15.77
C ASP A 175 11.00 -29.43 15.82
N ASN A 176 10.47 -29.81 14.65
CA ASN A 176 9.43 -30.83 14.51
C ASN A 176 9.74 -31.75 13.32
N SER A 177 10.35 -32.91 13.60
CA SER A 177 10.69 -33.92 12.58
C SER A 177 9.47 -34.56 11.92
N ASP A 178 8.32 -34.52 12.60
CA ASP A 178 7.09 -35.21 12.23
C ASP A 178 6.18 -34.40 11.29
N LEU A 179 6.65 -33.24 10.81
CA LEU A 179 5.91 -32.50 9.79
C LEU A 179 5.71 -33.38 8.54
N LYS A 180 4.44 -33.60 8.21
CA LYS A 180 4.01 -34.45 7.09
C LYS A 180 3.46 -33.60 5.95
N ILE A 181 3.71 -34.06 4.73
CA ILE A 181 3.15 -33.49 3.51
C ILE A 181 1.63 -33.70 3.54
N ASN A 182 0.85 -32.69 3.17
CA ASN A 182 -0.62 -32.73 3.14
C ASN A 182 -1.29 -33.09 4.48
N ASP A 183 -0.59 -32.96 5.61
CA ASP A 183 -1.20 -33.08 6.94
C ASP A 183 -1.70 -31.71 7.42
N LYS A 184 -2.95 -31.66 7.88
CA LYS A 184 -3.61 -30.41 8.29
C LYS A 184 -2.88 -29.71 9.43
N ASN A 185 -2.44 -30.46 10.44
CA ASN A 185 -1.74 -29.89 11.60
C ASN A 185 -0.38 -29.31 11.20
N SER A 186 0.39 -30.05 10.41
CA SER A 186 1.67 -29.62 9.86
C SER A 186 1.53 -28.33 9.03
N LEU A 187 0.55 -28.29 8.12
CA LEU A 187 0.28 -27.12 7.27
C LEU A 187 -0.18 -25.90 8.09
N GLN A 188 -0.98 -26.12 9.15
CA GLN A 188 -1.42 -25.05 10.04
C GLN A 188 -0.28 -24.48 10.88
N GLN A 189 0.61 -25.34 11.40
CA GLN A 189 1.79 -24.92 12.14
C GLN A 189 2.72 -24.06 11.26
N ILE A 190 3.05 -24.55 10.06
CA ILE A 190 3.88 -23.80 9.09
C ILE A 190 3.24 -22.45 8.75
N SER A 191 1.95 -22.46 8.37
CA SER A 191 1.26 -21.24 7.96
C SER A 191 1.17 -20.22 9.10
N SER A 192 0.84 -20.66 10.32
CA SER A 192 0.74 -19.78 11.48
C SER A 192 2.08 -19.17 11.87
N PHE A 193 3.15 -19.98 11.84
CA PHE A 193 4.51 -19.51 12.04
C PHE A 193 4.88 -18.43 11.01
N CYS A 194 4.69 -18.68 9.72
CA CYS A 194 5.05 -17.72 8.68
C CYS A 194 4.27 -16.41 8.76
N LEU A 195 2.96 -16.48 9.03
CA LEU A 195 2.14 -15.27 9.17
C LEU A 195 2.57 -14.44 10.40
N LYS A 196 2.95 -15.10 11.49
CA LYS A 196 3.54 -14.44 12.67
C LYS A 196 4.89 -13.83 12.35
N GLU A 197 5.77 -14.55 11.67
CA GLU A 197 7.11 -14.08 11.30
C GLU A 197 7.06 -12.85 10.41
N ILE A 198 6.20 -12.84 9.38
CA ILE A 198 5.99 -11.66 8.53
C ILE A 198 5.57 -10.46 9.37
N LYS A 199 4.63 -10.65 10.30
CA LYS A 199 4.18 -9.58 11.19
C LYS A 199 5.32 -9.08 12.09
N THR A 200 6.13 -9.98 12.66
CA THR A 200 7.29 -9.65 13.48
C THR A 200 8.31 -8.82 12.69
N VAL A 201 8.68 -9.26 11.48
CA VAL A 201 9.64 -8.55 10.63
C VAL A 201 9.15 -7.14 10.28
N ILE A 202 7.87 -6.99 9.92
CA ILE A 202 7.29 -5.67 9.64
C ILE A 202 7.31 -4.78 10.88
N ASN A 203 7.01 -5.31 12.07
CA ASN A 203 6.99 -4.50 13.29
C ASN A 203 8.39 -4.09 13.76
N ASN A 204 9.40 -4.94 13.55
CA ASN A 204 10.75 -4.72 14.04
C ASN A 204 11.64 -3.92 13.08
N SER A 205 11.23 -3.76 11.81
CA SER A 205 11.97 -2.99 10.81
C SER A 205 11.24 -1.71 10.43
N LYS A 206 11.75 -0.56 10.90
CA LYS A 206 11.21 0.76 10.55
C LYS A 206 11.14 0.96 9.03
N THR A 207 12.18 0.59 8.29
CA THR A 207 12.23 0.70 6.83
C THR A 207 11.15 -0.13 6.14
N ILE A 208 11.00 -1.41 6.51
CA ILE A 208 9.95 -2.27 5.94
C ILE A 208 8.57 -1.71 6.28
N LYS A 209 8.37 -1.29 7.54
CA LYS A 209 7.09 -0.71 7.99
C LYS A 209 6.74 0.56 7.22
N THR A 210 7.67 1.50 7.10
CA THR A 210 7.50 2.74 6.35
C THR A 210 7.17 2.43 4.89
N SER A 211 7.95 1.59 4.21
CA SER A 211 7.69 1.20 2.81
C SER A 211 6.28 0.59 2.62
N ILE A 212 5.84 -0.29 3.52
CA ILE A 212 4.54 -0.96 3.42
C ILE A 212 3.37 -0.01 3.62
N PHE A 213 3.41 0.79 4.68
CA PHE A 213 2.29 1.61 5.12
C PHE A 213 2.21 2.93 4.34
N THR A 214 3.36 3.57 4.12
CA THR A 214 3.43 4.92 3.55
C THR A 214 3.97 4.94 2.14
N GLY A 215 4.79 3.96 1.72
CA GLY A 215 5.42 3.95 0.41
C GLY A 215 6.54 4.98 0.23
N LYS A 216 6.98 5.69 1.27
CA LYS A 216 8.06 6.70 1.17
C LYS A 216 9.37 6.13 0.60
N ASP A 217 9.67 4.86 0.88
CA ASP A 217 10.88 4.22 0.34
C ASP A 217 10.64 3.55 -1.04
N ASP A 218 9.37 3.45 -1.49
CA ASP A 218 8.97 2.77 -2.72
C ASP A 218 8.75 3.73 -3.89
N PHE A 219 8.18 4.91 -3.61
CA PHE A 219 7.86 5.92 -4.60
C PHE A 219 8.73 7.17 -4.43
N GLU A 220 8.84 7.98 -5.48
CA GLU A 220 9.41 9.32 -5.38
C GLU A 220 8.44 10.26 -4.65
N GLU A 221 8.95 11.32 -4.03
CA GLU A 221 8.12 12.36 -3.42
C GLU A 221 7.30 13.09 -4.52
N PRO A 222 6.04 13.46 -4.25
CA PRO A 222 5.30 13.34 -3.00
C PRO A 222 4.40 12.10 -2.93
N PHE A 223 4.73 11.03 -3.68
CA PHE A 223 3.82 9.92 -3.93
C PHE A 223 3.79 8.87 -2.80
N GLY A 224 4.66 9.03 -1.80
CA GLY A 224 4.54 8.39 -0.49
C GLY A 224 3.59 9.18 0.43
N ALA A 225 2.81 8.49 1.25
CA ALA A 225 1.89 9.12 2.18
C ALA A 225 2.60 9.59 3.46
N SER A 226 2.62 10.89 3.69
CA SER A 226 3.04 11.50 4.97
C SER A 226 1.87 11.74 5.91
N PHE A 227 0.67 11.89 5.34
CA PHE A 227 -0.56 12.12 6.06
C PHE A 227 -1.62 11.08 5.70
N SER A 228 -2.63 10.97 6.56
CA SER A 228 -3.79 10.12 6.32
C SER A 228 -5.07 10.90 6.53
N PHE A 229 -6.06 10.65 5.68
CA PHE A 229 -7.42 11.11 5.86
C PHE A 229 -8.33 9.92 6.13
N ILE A 230 -8.73 9.75 7.38
CA ILE A 230 -9.50 8.58 7.83
C ILE A 230 -10.66 9.08 8.69
N ASN A 231 -11.88 8.63 8.38
CA ASN A 231 -13.10 9.00 9.10
C ASN A 231 -13.35 10.51 9.16
N GLY A 232 -12.97 11.26 8.12
CA GLY A 232 -13.12 12.72 8.08
C GLY A 232 -12.02 13.51 8.78
N ASN A 233 -10.97 12.85 9.29
CA ASN A 233 -9.88 13.51 10.00
C ASN A 233 -8.58 13.44 9.20
N LEU A 234 -8.03 14.61 8.87
CA LEU A 234 -6.69 14.75 8.33
C LEU A 234 -5.67 14.79 9.47
N LYS A 235 -4.68 13.91 9.44
CA LYS A 235 -3.60 13.84 10.45
C LYS A 235 -2.31 13.27 9.88
N GLU A 236 -1.22 13.38 10.64
CA GLU A 236 0.01 12.62 10.37
C GLU A 236 -0.27 11.13 10.22
N TYR A 237 0.50 10.47 9.36
CA TYR A 237 0.30 9.05 9.11
C TYR A 237 0.72 8.23 10.34
N GLU A 238 -0.24 7.51 10.92
CA GLU A 238 -0.01 6.60 12.03
C GLU A 238 -0.10 5.14 11.56
N PHE A 239 0.81 4.31 12.05
CA PHE A 239 0.80 2.88 11.74
C PHE A 239 -0.27 2.15 12.58
N SER A 240 -1.34 1.69 11.92
CA SER A 240 -2.35 0.84 12.55
C SER A 240 -1.82 -0.56 12.87
N ASP A 241 -2.41 -1.24 13.86
CA ASP A 241 -2.23 -2.70 13.96
C ASP A 241 -2.80 -3.38 12.70
N PHE A 242 -2.25 -4.54 12.39
CA PHE A 242 -2.54 -5.24 11.14
C PHE A 242 -2.49 -6.75 11.32
N TYR A 243 -3.03 -7.44 10.33
CA TYR A 243 -2.86 -8.86 10.16
C TYR A 243 -2.39 -9.18 8.73
N VAL A 244 -1.73 -10.32 8.61
CA VAL A 244 -1.26 -10.86 7.33
C VAL A 244 -2.27 -11.89 6.86
N SER A 245 -2.66 -11.81 5.59
CA SER A 245 -3.60 -12.73 4.96
C SER A 245 -3.18 -13.04 3.54
N GLN A 246 -3.93 -13.90 2.85
CA GLN A 246 -3.71 -14.23 1.45
C GLN A 246 -4.81 -13.66 0.58
N GLY A 247 -4.47 -13.30 -0.66
CA GLY A 247 -5.45 -13.02 -1.69
C GLY A 247 -6.23 -14.28 -2.10
N SER A 248 -7.42 -14.10 -2.71
CA SER A 248 -8.27 -15.20 -3.15
C SER A 248 -7.66 -16.04 -4.28
N GLY A 249 -6.80 -15.46 -5.12
CA GLY A 249 -6.17 -16.12 -6.27
C GLY A 249 -4.87 -16.86 -5.95
N ARG A 250 -4.77 -17.62 -4.86
CA ARG A 250 -3.48 -18.17 -4.36
C ARG A 250 -2.64 -18.95 -5.37
N VAL A 251 -3.27 -19.62 -6.33
CA VAL A 251 -2.60 -20.41 -7.38
C VAL A 251 -2.23 -19.50 -8.56
N ASN A 252 -3.22 -18.84 -9.18
CA ASN A 252 -3.01 -18.11 -10.43
C ASN A 252 -2.44 -16.69 -10.26
N LYS A 253 -2.74 -16.05 -9.12
CA LYS A 253 -2.33 -14.67 -8.77
C LYS A 253 -1.94 -14.64 -7.28
N PRO A 254 -0.88 -15.39 -6.91
CA PRO A 254 -0.46 -15.53 -5.52
C PRO A 254 -0.17 -14.16 -4.94
N THR A 255 -0.84 -13.81 -3.84
CA THR A 255 -0.56 -12.55 -3.15
C THR A 255 -0.71 -12.67 -1.65
N ILE A 256 0.23 -12.05 -0.93
CA ILE A 256 0.17 -11.82 0.51
C ILE A 256 -0.38 -10.41 0.72
N VAL A 257 -1.36 -10.27 1.61
CA VAL A 257 -2.11 -9.02 1.81
C VAL A 257 -2.02 -8.61 3.27
N ILE A 258 -1.61 -7.36 3.48
CA ILE A 258 -1.59 -6.69 4.78
C ILE A 258 -2.87 -5.88 4.91
N LYS A 259 -3.59 -6.08 6.01
CA LYS A 259 -4.89 -5.44 6.28
C LYS A 259 -4.95 -4.89 7.70
N PRO A 260 -5.68 -3.78 7.93
CA PRO A 260 -5.89 -3.27 9.29
C PRO A 260 -6.63 -4.31 10.13
N LYS A 261 -6.39 -4.33 11.44
CA LYS A 261 -7.21 -5.10 12.38
C LYS A 261 -8.47 -4.35 12.78
#